data_AF-A0A945Q388-F1
#
_entry.id   AF-A0A945Q388-F1
#
_cell.length_a   1.000
_cell.length_b   1.000
_cell.length_c   1.000
_cell.angle_alpha   90.00
_cell.angle_beta   90.00
_cell.angle_gamma   90.00
#
_symmetry.space_group_name_H-M   'P 1'
#
loop_
_entity.id
_entity.type
_entity.pdbx_description
1 polymer ?
#
loop_
_entity_poly.entity_id
_entity_poly.type
_entity_poly.pdbx_seq_one_letter_code
_entity_poly.pdbx_strand_id
1 'polypeptide(L)'
;MKKILLLLPLTFLFNSCVVEVETGGCTDTYAENYESFADYDDGSCVYIWGCTDPLADNWDLYATMEDVNACQYSCNLVYYLDYSAAQYMINWGISYYTFYDSYNDYIGYITSDYYWTGSPNCIPQTDGSTLTATLYWNGNYNNNLGSFSWSAYPDDGLIADYDYTENNIVPGECLKLQLSKKKIQEYKEATK
;
A
#
# COMPACT_ATOMS: atom_id res chain seq x y z
N MET A 1 -86.36 35.32 -31.41
CA MET A 1 -86.52 34.04 -30.68
C MET A 1 -85.13 33.43 -30.47
N LYS A 2 -84.84 32.98 -29.24
CA LYS A 2 -83.59 32.33 -28.83
C LYS A 2 -83.20 31.18 -29.77
N LYS A 3 -81.92 31.08 -30.13
CA LYS A 3 -81.15 29.83 -30.05
C LYS A 3 -79.69 30.15 -29.70
N ILE A 4 -79.35 29.91 -28.45
CA ILE A 4 -78.00 29.65 -27.99
C ILE A 4 -77.63 28.28 -28.54
N LEU A 5 -76.47 28.16 -29.20
CA LEU A 5 -75.81 26.88 -29.36
C LEU A 5 -74.34 27.06 -28.98
N LEU A 6 -74.00 26.52 -27.81
CA LEU A 6 -72.64 26.35 -27.31
C LEU A 6 -71.87 25.42 -28.26
N LEU A 7 -70.66 25.82 -28.66
CA LEU A 7 -69.62 24.90 -29.14
C LEU A 7 -68.33 25.27 -28.39
N LEU A 8 -67.85 24.30 -27.61
CA LEU A 8 -66.71 24.37 -26.69
C LEU A 8 -65.43 24.86 -27.39
N PRO A 9 -64.47 25.45 -26.63
CA PRO A 9 -63.14 25.62 -27.18
C PRO A 9 -62.58 24.21 -27.40
N LEU A 10 -62.33 23.87 -28.67
CA LEU A 10 -61.56 22.70 -29.01
C LEU A 10 -60.13 22.96 -28.52
N THR A 11 -59.88 22.67 -27.24
CA THR A 11 -58.53 22.56 -26.71
C THR A 11 -57.86 21.47 -27.54
N PHE A 12 -57.01 21.90 -28.47
CA PHE A 12 -56.03 21.04 -29.10
C PHE A 12 -55.18 20.45 -27.98
N LEU A 13 -55.54 19.24 -27.54
CA LEU A 13 -54.58 18.33 -26.95
C LEU A 13 -53.64 17.98 -28.09
N PHE A 14 -52.57 18.77 -28.23
CA PHE A 14 -51.35 18.26 -28.84
C PHE A 14 -50.89 17.14 -27.92
N ASN A 15 -51.45 15.94 -28.10
CA ASN A 15 -50.78 14.73 -27.66
C ASN A 15 -49.59 14.59 -28.62
N SER A 16 -48.55 15.37 -28.32
CA SER A 16 -47.27 15.28 -29.00
C SER A 16 -46.78 13.87 -28.69
N CYS A 17 -46.89 12.97 -29.66
CA CYS A 17 -46.11 11.76 -29.65
C CYS A 17 -44.67 12.18 -29.96
N VAL A 18 -43.99 12.72 -28.94
CA VAL A 18 -42.53 12.81 -28.95
C VAL A 18 -42.06 11.37 -28.78
N VAL A 19 -41.51 10.81 -29.85
CA VAL A 19 -40.69 9.61 -29.75
C VAL A 19 -39.36 10.09 -29.20
N GLU A 20 -39.11 9.83 -27.92
CA GLU A 20 -37.76 9.95 -27.38
C GLU A 20 -36.93 8.85 -28.05
N VAL A 21 -36.00 9.26 -28.91
CA VAL A 21 -35.03 8.34 -29.50
C VAL A 21 -33.92 8.20 -28.48
N GLU A 22 -33.96 7.11 -27.73
CA GLU A 22 -32.87 6.78 -26.81
C GLU A 22 -31.62 6.40 -27.65
N THR A 23 -30.50 7.04 -27.35
CA THR A 23 -29.20 6.81 -27.95
C THR A 23 -28.39 5.84 -27.09
N GLY A 24 -28.01 4.71 -27.68
CA GLY A 24 -27.11 3.76 -27.02
C GLY A 24 -25.65 4.15 -27.26
N GLY A 25 -24.82 3.99 -26.23
CA GLY A 25 -23.40 4.26 -26.26
C GLY A 25 -22.77 3.97 -24.90
N CYS A 26 -21.47 4.17 -24.76
CA CYS A 26 -20.83 3.95 -23.45
C CYS A 26 -21.18 5.09 -22.47
N THR A 27 -21.90 4.77 -21.40
CA THR A 27 -22.29 5.76 -20.37
C THR A 27 -21.30 5.88 -19.21
N ASP A 28 -20.26 5.06 -19.17
CA ASP A 28 -19.27 5.04 -18.09
C ASP A 28 -18.17 6.08 -18.31
N THR A 29 -18.05 7.04 -17.39
CA THR A 29 -17.03 8.11 -17.43
C THR A 29 -15.59 7.60 -17.28
N TYR A 30 -15.39 6.37 -16.83
CA TYR A 30 -14.07 5.72 -16.73
C TYR A 30 -13.68 4.95 -17.99
N ALA A 31 -14.54 4.87 -19.01
CA ALA A 31 -14.19 4.22 -20.27
C ALA A 31 -13.50 5.19 -21.25
N GLU A 32 -12.58 4.66 -22.05
CA GLU A 32 -11.87 5.41 -23.10
C GLU A 32 -12.80 5.96 -24.18
N ASN A 33 -13.93 5.29 -24.40
CA ASN A 33 -14.95 5.64 -25.38
C ASN A 33 -16.23 6.18 -24.72
N TYR A 34 -16.13 6.85 -23.56
CA TYR A 34 -17.27 7.52 -22.92
C TYR A 34 -18.00 8.47 -23.87
N GLU A 35 -19.31 8.29 -24.02
CA GLU A 35 -20.18 9.12 -24.85
C GLU A 35 -21.16 9.89 -23.95
N SER A 36 -20.87 11.17 -23.68
CA SER A 36 -21.68 12.01 -22.79
C SER A 36 -23.11 12.28 -23.26
N PHE A 37 -23.45 11.89 -24.48
CA PHE A 37 -24.76 12.03 -25.09
C PHE A 37 -25.59 10.74 -25.05
N ALA A 38 -25.00 9.60 -24.66
CA ALA A 38 -25.70 8.32 -24.59
C ALA A 38 -26.74 8.32 -23.45
N ASP A 39 -27.94 7.84 -23.75
CA ASP A 39 -29.06 7.71 -22.82
C ASP A 39 -29.02 6.40 -22.03
N TYR A 40 -28.40 5.36 -22.58
CA TYR A 40 -28.19 4.06 -21.93
C TYR A 40 -26.90 3.38 -22.39
N ASP A 41 -26.34 2.56 -21.51
CA ASP A 41 -25.16 1.74 -21.79
C ASP A 41 -25.50 0.65 -22.82
N ASP A 42 -24.78 0.63 -23.94
CA ASP A 42 -24.90 -0.40 -24.98
C ASP A 42 -23.90 -1.55 -24.82
N GLY A 43 -23.05 -1.52 -23.77
CA GLY A 43 -22.03 -2.51 -23.50
C GLY A 43 -20.77 -2.37 -24.37
N SER A 44 -20.61 -1.27 -25.09
CA SER A 44 -19.43 -0.98 -25.92
C SER A 44 -18.25 -0.40 -25.16
N CYS A 45 -18.37 -0.13 -23.86
CA CYS A 45 -17.33 0.50 -23.05
C CYS A 45 -15.98 -0.26 -23.13
N VAL A 46 -14.91 0.49 -23.42
CA VAL A 46 -13.52 0.02 -23.51
C VAL A 46 -12.73 0.64 -22.37
N TYR A 47 -11.99 -0.19 -21.65
CA TYR A 47 -11.18 0.23 -20.52
C TYR A 47 -9.71 -0.13 -20.71
N ILE A 48 -8.83 0.70 -20.16
CA ILE A 48 -7.41 0.39 -20.07
C ILE A 48 -7.15 -0.20 -18.69
N TRP A 49 -6.72 -1.46 -18.65
CA TRP A 49 -6.45 -2.18 -17.42
C TRP A 49 -5.02 -1.96 -16.96
N GLY A 50 -4.84 -1.57 -15.70
CA GLY A 50 -3.53 -1.39 -15.09
C GLY A 50 -3.65 -0.90 -13.65
N CYS A 51 -2.51 -0.67 -13.00
CA CYS A 51 -2.52 -0.05 -11.68
C CYS A 51 -2.81 1.45 -11.83
N THR A 52 -3.81 1.92 -11.09
CA THR A 52 -4.26 3.32 -11.12
C THR A 52 -3.62 4.18 -10.03
N ASP A 53 -2.88 3.58 -9.08
CA ASP A 53 -2.23 4.28 -7.97
C ASP A 53 -0.86 4.87 -8.33
N PRO A 54 -0.67 6.21 -8.29
CA PRO A 54 0.61 6.85 -8.54
C PRO A 54 1.75 6.51 -7.58
N LEU A 55 1.45 5.89 -6.44
CA LEU A 55 2.45 5.42 -5.47
C LEU A 55 2.97 4.01 -5.78
N ALA A 56 2.38 3.30 -6.75
CA ALA A 56 2.79 1.96 -7.13
C ALA A 56 4.01 1.95 -8.04
N ASP A 57 4.83 0.91 -7.92
CA ASP A 57 6.00 0.66 -8.76
C ASP A 57 5.62 0.36 -10.22
N ASN A 58 4.41 -0.15 -10.43
CA ASN A 58 3.84 -0.48 -11.74
C ASN A 58 2.68 0.45 -12.14
N TRP A 59 2.66 1.67 -11.63
CA TRP A 59 1.65 2.67 -11.98
C TRP A 59 1.57 2.89 -13.50
N ASP A 60 0.37 2.80 -14.05
CA ASP A 60 0.07 3.16 -15.43
C ASP A 60 -0.81 4.41 -15.46
N LEU A 61 -0.24 5.50 -15.97
CA LEU A 61 -0.94 6.79 -16.06
C LEU A 61 -2.14 6.78 -17.02
N TYR A 62 -2.24 5.77 -17.88
CA TYR A 62 -3.35 5.58 -18.81
C TYR A 62 -4.38 4.57 -18.31
N ALA A 63 -4.13 3.86 -17.20
CA ALA A 63 -5.10 2.92 -16.67
C ALA A 63 -6.37 3.64 -16.21
N THR A 64 -7.51 3.13 -16.67
CA THR A 64 -8.83 3.61 -16.27
C THR A 64 -9.61 2.61 -15.42
N MET A 65 -9.14 1.35 -15.40
CA MET A 65 -9.65 0.27 -14.58
C MET A 65 -8.50 -0.52 -13.96
N GLU A 66 -8.75 -1.06 -12.77
CA GLU A 66 -7.78 -1.78 -11.96
C GLU A 66 -8.37 -3.13 -11.54
N ASP A 67 -7.59 -4.21 -11.72
CA ASP A 67 -7.90 -5.52 -11.17
C ASP A 67 -7.59 -5.58 -9.67
N VAL A 68 -8.22 -6.53 -8.95
CA VAL A 68 -7.95 -6.70 -7.52
C VAL A 68 -6.49 -7.07 -7.27
N ASN A 69 -5.80 -6.28 -6.46
CA ASN A 69 -4.39 -6.38 -6.11
C ASN A 69 -3.44 -6.26 -7.32
N ALA A 70 -3.80 -5.41 -8.30
CA ALA A 70 -2.99 -5.20 -9.49
C ALA A 70 -1.79 -4.27 -9.28
N CYS A 71 -1.82 -3.41 -8.26
CA CYS A 71 -0.71 -2.51 -7.96
C CYS A 71 0.37 -3.22 -7.14
N GLN A 72 1.61 -3.03 -7.54
CA GLN A 72 2.82 -3.52 -6.88
C GLN A 72 3.48 -2.37 -6.15
N TYR A 73 3.87 -2.61 -4.91
CA TYR A 73 4.50 -1.60 -4.06
C TYR A 73 5.77 -2.16 -3.44
N SER A 74 6.73 -1.27 -3.20
CA SER A 74 7.94 -1.59 -2.49
C SER A 74 8.32 -0.53 -1.45
N CYS A 75 9.07 -0.95 -0.44
CA CYS A 75 9.62 -0.08 0.59
C CYS A 75 11.01 -0.57 0.97
N ASN A 76 11.96 0.35 1.15
CA ASN A 76 13.28 0.00 1.65
C ASN A 76 13.28 0.04 3.18
N LEU A 77 13.81 -1.03 3.78
CA LEU A 77 13.96 -1.23 5.21
C LEU A 77 15.43 -1.09 5.57
N VAL A 78 15.75 -0.33 6.61
CA VAL A 78 17.11 -0.30 7.20
C VAL A 78 17.05 -0.63 8.68
N TYR A 79 17.79 -1.66 9.08
CA TYR A 79 17.98 -2.01 10.49
C TYR A 79 19.29 -1.41 10.99
N TYR A 80 19.26 -0.87 12.21
CA TYR A 80 20.45 -0.29 12.82
C TYR A 80 20.47 -0.43 14.34
N LEU A 81 21.69 -0.45 14.87
CA LEU A 81 21.96 -0.38 16.31
C LEU A 81 22.22 1.06 16.72
N ASP A 82 21.65 1.45 17.85
CA ASP A 82 22.19 2.59 18.58
C ASP A 82 23.40 2.20 19.43
N TYR A 83 24.16 3.20 19.87
CA TYR A 83 25.33 2.99 20.72
C TYR A 83 25.02 2.16 21.97
N SER A 84 23.88 2.40 22.63
CA SER A 84 23.54 1.71 23.86
C SER A 84 23.23 0.22 23.66
N ALA A 85 22.64 -0.13 22.51
CA ALA A 85 22.37 -1.51 22.11
C ALA A 85 23.67 -2.25 21.76
N ALA A 86 24.57 -1.62 20.99
CA ALA A 86 25.87 -2.19 20.68
C ALA A 86 26.71 -2.45 21.95
N GLN A 87 26.75 -1.49 22.88
CA GLN A 87 27.42 -1.69 24.18
C GLN A 87 26.75 -2.78 25.02
N TYR A 88 25.43 -2.95 24.91
CA TYR A 88 24.73 -4.03 25.59
C TYR A 88 25.16 -5.40 25.05
N MET A 89 25.22 -5.56 23.72
CA MET A 89 25.72 -6.78 23.07
C MET A 89 27.11 -7.15 23.58
N ILE A 90 28.05 -6.20 23.59
CA ILE A 90 29.42 -6.41 24.08
C ILE A 90 29.43 -6.88 25.54
N ASN A 91 28.69 -6.19 26.42
CA ASN A 91 28.66 -6.50 27.84
C ASN A 91 28.06 -7.87 28.17
N TRP A 92 27.19 -8.38 27.30
CA TRP A 92 26.54 -9.69 27.45
C TRP A 92 27.18 -10.80 26.61
N GLY A 93 28.24 -10.48 25.84
CA GLY A 93 28.93 -11.47 25.02
C GLY A 93 28.15 -11.92 23.78
N ILE A 94 27.22 -11.10 23.28
CA ILE A 94 26.45 -11.37 22.07
C ILE A 94 27.29 -10.93 20.86
N SER A 95 27.60 -11.85 19.96
CA SER A 95 28.45 -11.55 18.79
C SER A 95 27.66 -10.88 17.68
N TYR A 96 26.45 -11.35 17.41
CA TYR A 96 25.56 -10.81 16.37
C TYR A 96 24.09 -11.09 16.68
N TYR A 97 23.21 -10.30 16.07
CA TYR A 97 21.79 -10.59 15.96
C TYR A 97 21.45 -11.03 14.54
N THR A 98 20.67 -12.10 14.41
CA THR A 98 20.14 -12.59 13.12
C THR A 98 18.68 -12.24 12.98
N PHE A 99 18.27 -11.84 11.78
CA PHE A 99 16.93 -11.35 11.45
C PHE A 99 16.21 -12.34 10.58
N TYR A 100 14.94 -12.57 10.91
CA TYR A 100 14.02 -13.39 10.13
C TYR A 100 12.72 -12.63 9.89
N ASP A 101 12.06 -12.90 8.77
CA ASP A 101 10.74 -12.36 8.48
C ASP A 101 9.62 -13.20 9.13
N SER A 102 8.36 -12.85 8.87
CA SER A 102 7.19 -13.59 9.37
C SER A 102 7.06 -15.02 8.85
N TYR A 103 7.77 -15.37 7.77
CA TYR A 103 7.80 -16.72 7.19
C TYR A 103 9.01 -17.52 7.70
N ASN A 104 9.80 -16.94 8.60
CA ASN A 104 11.03 -17.52 9.14
C ASN A 104 12.14 -17.63 8.08
N ASP A 105 12.08 -16.79 7.05
CA ASP A 105 13.15 -16.66 6.05
C ASP A 105 14.25 -15.74 6.58
N TYR A 106 15.50 -16.14 6.36
CA TYR A 106 16.67 -15.37 6.79
C TYR A 106 16.80 -14.07 6.01
N ILE A 107 16.82 -12.94 6.72
CA ILE A 107 17.00 -11.60 6.14
C ILE A 107 18.48 -11.21 6.18
N GLY A 108 19.15 -11.43 7.32
CA GLY A 108 20.53 -10.99 7.51
C GLY A 108 20.96 -10.95 8.97
N TYR A 109 22.09 -10.30 9.25
CA TYR A 109 22.62 -10.16 10.61
C TYR A 109 23.28 -8.79 10.82
N ILE A 110 23.43 -8.40 12.09
CA ILE A 110 24.19 -7.21 12.48
C ILE A 110 25.14 -7.56 13.64
N THR A 111 26.32 -6.94 13.67
CA THR A 111 27.31 -7.09 14.74
C THR A 111 27.38 -5.83 15.61
N SER A 112 28.04 -5.93 16.77
CA SER A 112 28.26 -4.77 17.65
C SER A 112 29.40 -3.84 17.21
N ASP A 113 30.10 -4.18 16.12
CA ASP A 113 31.22 -3.40 15.59
C ASP A 113 30.78 -2.04 15.02
N TYR A 114 29.49 -1.92 14.69
CA TYR A 114 28.91 -0.74 14.07
C TYR A 114 27.69 -0.26 14.84
N TYR A 115 27.65 1.05 15.10
CA TYR A 115 26.51 1.71 15.74
C TYR A 115 26.31 3.11 15.20
N TRP A 116 25.08 3.60 15.34
CA TRP A 116 24.67 4.89 14.81
C TRP A 116 24.28 5.86 15.92
N THR A 117 24.69 7.12 15.80
CA THR A 117 24.25 8.21 16.68
C THR A 117 22.95 8.88 16.22
N GLY A 118 22.47 8.51 15.04
CA GLY A 118 21.23 8.97 14.42
C GLY A 118 20.80 8.00 13.32
N SER A 119 19.53 8.07 12.92
CA SER A 119 18.99 7.08 11.99
C SER A 119 19.66 7.15 10.60
N PRO A 120 20.21 6.04 10.08
CA PRO A 120 20.87 5.99 8.77
C PRO A 120 19.88 6.23 7.61
N ASN A 121 20.40 6.45 6.41
CA ASN A 121 19.59 6.37 5.19
C ASN A 121 19.37 4.90 4.79
N CYS A 122 18.39 4.63 3.93
CA CYS A 122 18.12 3.27 3.42
C CYS A 122 19.05 2.85 2.28
N ILE A 123 20.25 3.43 2.22
CA ILE A 123 21.28 2.98 1.28
C ILE A 123 22.07 1.89 2.02
N PRO A 124 22.10 0.65 1.50
CA PRO A 124 22.92 -0.41 2.08
C PRO A 124 24.35 0.08 2.24
N GLN A 125 24.88 0.01 3.46
CA GLN A 125 26.29 0.31 3.69
C GLN A 125 27.11 -0.96 3.46
N THR A 126 28.18 -0.84 2.69
CA THR A 126 29.03 -2.00 2.33
C THR A 126 29.87 -2.52 3.49
N ASP A 127 29.89 -1.81 4.61
CA ASP A 127 30.64 -2.17 5.82
C ASP A 127 29.89 -3.16 6.73
N GLY A 128 28.61 -3.46 6.43
CA GLY A 128 27.76 -4.34 7.25
C GLY A 128 27.18 -3.65 8.49
N SER A 129 27.31 -2.33 8.60
CA SER A 129 26.74 -1.53 9.71
C SER A 129 25.23 -1.40 9.68
N THR A 130 24.62 -1.70 8.53
CA THR A 130 23.18 -1.73 8.35
C THR A 130 22.79 -3.01 7.62
N LEU A 131 21.74 -3.67 8.12
CA LEU A 131 21.01 -4.62 7.32
C LEU A 131 19.99 -3.82 6.51
N THR A 132 20.00 -3.98 5.18
CA THR A 132 19.00 -3.35 4.31
C THR A 132 18.23 -4.44 3.58
N ALA A 133 16.91 -4.32 3.56
CA ALA A 133 16.02 -5.22 2.84
C ALA A 133 15.00 -4.39 2.04
N THR A 134 14.37 -5.01 1.04
CA THR A 134 13.25 -4.40 0.32
C THR A 134 12.02 -5.26 0.55
N LEU A 135 10.97 -4.64 1.08
CA LEU A 135 9.65 -5.24 1.21
C LEU A 135 8.90 -5.05 -0.10
N TYR A 136 8.14 -6.06 -0.50
CA TYR A 136 7.22 -6.00 -1.64
C TYR A 136 5.84 -6.46 -1.21
N TRP A 137 4.80 -5.79 -1.72
CA TRP A 137 3.41 -6.22 -1.54
C TRP A 137 2.54 -5.80 -2.73
N ASN A 138 1.40 -6.47 -2.86
CA ASN A 138 0.38 -6.09 -3.84
C ASN A 138 -0.80 -5.43 -3.12
N GLY A 139 -1.44 -4.50 -3.80
CA GLY A 139 -2.62 -3.80 -3.29
C GLY A 139 -3.33 -3.03 -4.39
N ASN A 140 -4.12 -2.06 -3.99
CA ASN A 140 -4.96 -1.20 -4.83
C ASN A 140 -4.90 0.23 -4.32
N TYR A 141 -5.47 1.19 -5.06
CA TYR A 141 -5.48 2.62 -4.65
C TYR A 141 -5.96 2.87 -3.21
N ASN A 142 -6.92 2.08 -2.71
CA ASN A 142 -7.48 2.23 -1.36
C ASN A 142 -6.78 1.38 -0.28
N ASN A 143 -5.80 0.54 -0.66
CA ASN A 143 -5.10 -0.37 0.23
C ASN A 143 -3.63 -0.52 -0.21
N ASN A 144 -2.95 0.61 -0.33
CA ASN A 144 -1.54 0.68 -0.73
C ASN A 144 -0.57 0.56 0.44
N LEU A 145 -1.07 0.40 1.67
CA LEU A 145 -0.24 0.30 2.86
C LEU A 145 0.27 -1.13 3.09
N GLY A 146 1.57 -1.24 3.34
CA GLY A 146 2.22 -2.49 3.71
C GLY A 146 2.18 -2.77 5.21
N SER A 147 2.41 -4.03 5.57
CA SER A 147 2.70 -4.47 6.93
C SER A 147 3.90 -5.41 6.88
N PHE A 148 4.76 -5.33 7.89
CA PHE A 148 5.96 -6.15 7.95
C PHE A 148 6.27 -6.54 9.38
N SER A 149 6.45 -7.84 9.59
CA SER A 149 6.86 -8.41 10.86
C SER A 149 8.23 -9.07 10.73
N TRP A 150 9.05 -8.90 11.76
CA TRP A 150 10.36 -9.54 11.84
C TRP A 150 10.73 -9.87 13.28
N SER A 151 11.64 -10.82 13.38
CA SER A 151 12.21 -11.30 14.64
C SER A 151 13.73 -11.20 14.60
N ALA A 152 14.37 -10.88 15.73
CA ALA A 152 15.82 -10.99 15.89
C ALA A 152 16.24 -11.93 17.02
N TYR A 153 17.26 -12.74 16.72
CA TYR A 153 17.80 -13.75 17.62
C TYR A 153 19.29 -13.51 17.86
N PRO A 154 19.76 -13.52 19.12
CA PRO A 154 21.19 -13.46 19.41
C PRO A 154 21.87 -14.78 19.04
N ASP A 155 23.18 -14.76 18.83
CA ASP A 155 23.99 -15.94 18.49
C ASP A 155 24.01 -17.04 19.56
N ASP A 156 23.69 -16.67 20.81
CA ASP A 156 23.69 -17.57 21.96
C ASP A 156 22.30 -18.14 22.35
N GLY A 157 21.24 -17.79 21.61
CA GLY A 157 19.84 -18.03 22.04
C GLY A 157 18.93 -18.74 21.03
N LEU A 158 18.00 -19.55 21.55
CA LEU A 158 16.92 -20.20 20.79
C LEU A 158 15.61 -19.37 20.75
N ILE A 159 15.57 -18.20 21.38
CA ILE A 159 14.35 -17.40 21.56
C ILE A 159 14.60 -15.99 21.01
N ALA A 160 13.62 -15.43 20.28
CA ALA A 160 13.73 -14.11 19.68
C ALA A 160 13.77 -13.05 20.77
N ASP A 161 14.85 -12.27 20.85
CA ASP A 161 14.93 -11.14 21.80
C ASP A 161 14.02 -9.98 21.42
N TYR A 162 13.47 -10.02 20.21
CA TYR A 162 12.74 -8.93 19.63
C TYR A 162 11.80 -9.42 18.54
N ASP A 163 10.50 -9.19 18.73
CA ASP A 163 9.47 -9.32 17.71
C ASP A 163 8.85 -7.94 17.46
N TYR A 164 8.71 -7.57 16.19
CA TYR A 164 8.11 -6.29 15.82
C TYR A 164 7.30 -6.38 14.56
N THR A 165 6.16 -5.70 14.58
CA THR A 165 5.30 -5.51 13.43
C THR A 165 5.17 -4.02 13.17
N GLU A 166 5.58 -3.58 11.99
CA GLU A 166 5.21 -2.26 11.47
C GLU A 166 3.95 -2.38 10.63
N ASN A 167 3.00 -1.49 10.87
CA ASN A 167 1.79 -1.38 10.07
C ASN A 167 1.76 -0.01 9.39
N ASN A 168 0.97 0.10 8.31
CA ASN A 168 0.82 1.34 7.57
C ASN A 168 2.13 1.82 6.91
N ILE A 169 2.93 0.88 6.39
CA ILE A 169 4.15 1.18 5.65
C ILE A 169 3.75 1.84 4.32
N VAL A 170 4.31 3.02 4.07
CA VAL A 170 4.03 3.79 2.86
C VAL A 170 4.98 3.35 1.74
N PRO A 171 4.47 3.12 0.50
CA PRO A 171 5.32 2.83 -0.66
C PRO A 171 6.41 3.88 -0.89
N GLY A 172 7.59 3.44 -1.31
CA GLY A 172 8.73 4.30 -1.61
C GLY A 172 9.39 4.97 -0.41
N GLU A 173 8.84 4.85 0.80
CA GLU A 173 9.47 5.39 2.00
C GLU A 173 10.64 4.51 2.50
N CYS A 174 11.50 5.13 3.30
CA CYS A 174 12.61 4.48 3.97
C CYS A 174 12.23 4.19 5.42
N LEU A 175 11.87 2.94 5.72
CA LEU A 175 11.53 2.53 7.06
C LEU A 175 12.80 2.21 7.86
N LYS A 176 12.96 2.88 9.00
CA LYS A 176 14.14 2.81 9.85
C LYS A 176 13.82 2.03 11.12
N LEU A 177 14.35 0.82 11.23
CA LEU A 177 14.07 -0.13 12.30
C LEU A 177 15.23 -0.19 13.28
N GLN A 178 15.05 0.38 14.47
CA GLN A 178 16.10 0.46 15.48
C GLN A 178 16.03 -0.70 16.48
N LEU A 179 17.14 -1.43 16.64
CA LEU A 179 17.36 -2.26 17.83
C LEU A 179 17.89 -1.36 18.94
N SER A 180 17.04 -1.05 19.92
CA SER A 180 17.44 -0.25 21.08
C SER A 180 17.71 -1.13 22.29
N LYS A 181 18.62 -0.67 23.15
CA LYS A 181 18.92 -1.34 24.43
C LYS A 181 17.66 -1.60 25.25
N LYS A 182 16.74 -0.63 25.32
CA LYS A 182 15.50 -0.74 26.08
C LYS A 182 14.69 -1.96 25.63
N LYS A 183 14.53 -2.14 24.31
CA LYS A 183 13.78 -3.25 23.74
C LYS A 183 14.42 -4.61 24.04
N ILE A 184 15.75 -4.70 23.94
CA ILE A 184 16.50 -5.91 24.30
C ILE A 184 16.36 -6.22 25.82
N GLN A 185 16.37 -5.20 26.67
CA GLN A 185 16.23 -5.36 28.12
C GLN A 185 14.83 -5.81 28.54
N GLU A 186 13.78 -5.18 28.00
CA GLU A 186 12.38 -5.53 28.29
C GLU A 186 12.11 -7.01 28.02
N TYR A 187 12.66 -7.54 26.93
CA TYR A 187 12.57 -8.95 26.62
C TYR A 187 13.29 -9.85 27.64
N LYS A 188 14.58 -9.59 27.94
CA LYS A 188 15.34 -10.42 28.88
C LYS A 188 14.78 -10.40 30.30
N GLU A 189 14.04 -9.35 30.66
CA GLU A 189 13.32 -9.26 31.92
C GLU A 189 12.01 -10.08 31.89
N ALA A 190 11.33 -10.16 30.74
CA ALA A 190 10.09 -10.93 30.57
C ALA A 190 10.29 -12.46 30.54
N THR A 191 11.49 -12.94 30.19
CA THR A 191 11.81 -14.38 30.08
C THR A 191 12.46 -14.99 31.33
N LYS A 192 12.63 -14.20 32.40
CA LYS A 192 13.13 -14.67 33.71
C LYS A 192 11.99 -15.11 34.62
#